data_AF-A0A519K532-F1
#
_entry.id   AF-A0A519K532-F1
#
_cell.length_a   1.000
_cell.length_b   1.000
_cell.length_c   1.000
_cell.angle_alpha   90.00
_cell.angle_beta   90.00
_cell.angle_gamma   90.00
#
_symmetry.space_group_name_H-M   'P 1'
#
loop_
_entity.id
_entity.type
_entity.pdbx_description
1 polymer ?
#
loop_
_entity_poly.entity_id
_entity_poly.type
_entity_poly.pdbx_seq_one_letter_code
_entity_poly.pdbx_strand_id
1 'polypeptide(L)'
;MTGEQQVVFWRRALRIARTEIAALTALMIIALGVMTFVEVADDMTEADGQMFDLQVLHWLQPVAGEPRGPWWLHEAAADLTSLGGISVLTLFAVIAFSFLLIQRKRLSALLLVIGLIGGVCLSEGLKALFERERPPIAYQAVETLNASFPSGHALLSTVFYLTLGVMLTRAFPQKRFKAFVLGSAITIALLIGLTRVYLGAHWASDVIAGWCAGAAWAMALWLVAYAVERRQSAAHARLQDEGTS
;
A
#
# COMPACT_ATOMS: atom_id res chain seq x y z
N MET A 1 37.24 -29.67 2.28
CA MET A 1 35.75 -29.62 2.23
C MET A 1 35.29 -30.58 1.16
N THR A 2 34.37 -31.49 1.48
CA THR A 2 33.78 -32.39 0.48
C THR A 2 32.83 -31.61 -0.44
N GLY A 3 32.54 -32.13 -1.64
CA GLY A 3 31.63 -31.47 -2.60
C GLY A 3 30.25 -31.16 -2.00
N GLU A 4 29.73 -32.01 -1.12
CA GLU A 4 28.47 -31.76 -0.39
C GLU A 4 28.56 -30.58 0.59
N GLN A 5 29.68 -30.43 1.31
CA GLN A 5 29.89 -29.30 2.22
C GLN A 5 29.93 -27.96 1.47
N GLN A 6 30.49 -27.94 0.26
CA GLN A 6 30.47 -26.75 -0.60
C GLN A 6 29.05 -26.40 -1.06
N VAL A 7 28.25 -27.38 -1.49
CA VAL A 7 26.86 -27.15 -1.93
C VAL A 7 25.99 -26.61 -0.79
N VAL A 8 26.12 -27.16 0.43
CA VAL A 8 25.39 -26.69 1.61
C VAL A 8 25.81 -25.26 1.99
N PHE A 9 27.11 -24.96 1.96
CA PHE A 9 27.64 -23.62 2.22
C PHE A 9 27.05 -22.59 1.24
N TRP A 10 27.14 -22.85 -0.08
CA TRP A 10 26.63 -21.92 -1.10
C TRP A 10 25.11 -21.74 -1.04
N ARG A 11 24.34 -22.81 -0.75
CA ARG A 11 22.87 -22.68 -0.55
C ARG A 11 22.55 -21.81 0.67
N ARG A 12 23.29 -21.94 1.76
CA ARG A 12 23.13 -21.13 2.98
C ARG A 12 23.50 -19.67 2.71
N ALA A 13 24.64 -19.42 2.06
CA ALA A 13 25.09 -18.09 1.69
C ALA A 13 24.08 -17.38 0.76
N LEU A 14 23.61 -18.07 -0.29
CA LEU A 14 22.59 -17.53 -1.21
C LEU A 14 21.25 -17.24 -0.53
N ARG A 15 20.85 -18.08 0.45
CA ARG A 15 19.64 -17.83 1.24
C ARG A 15 19.81 -16.57 2.09
N ILE A 16 20.93 -16.44 2.79
CA ILE A 16 21.22 -15.26 3.64
C ILE A 16 21.28 -13.98 2.78
N ALA A 17 22.03 -14.00 1.68
CA ALA A 17 22.12 -12.85 0.77
C ALA A 17 20.73 -12.44 0.24
N ARG A 18 19.89 -13.40 -0.19
CA ARG A 18 18.51 -13.09 -0.59
C ARG A 18 17.67 -12.52 0.54
N THR A 19 17.88 -12.97 1.78
CA THR A 19 17.16 -12.45 2.94
C THR A 19 17.52 -11.01 3.26
N GLU A 20 18.82 -10.69 3.19
CA GLU A 20 19.34 -9.35 3.44
C GLU A 20 18.92 -8.39 2.33
N ILE A 21 19.05 -8.81 1.06
CA ILE A 21 18.58 -8.02 -0.08
C ILE A 21 17.10 -7.69 0.06
N ALA A 22 16.25 -8.66 0.38
CA ALA A 22 14.81 -8.40 0.52
C ALA A 22 14.48 -7.44 1.66
N ALA A 23 15.17 -7.55 2.80
CA ALA A 23 15.00 -6.63 3.92
C ALA A 23 15.50 -5.21 3.59
N LEU A 24 16.67 -5.10 2.94
CA LEU A 24 17.23 -3.82 2.49
C LEU A 24 16.36 -3.15 1.43
N THR A 25 15.82 -3.91 0.48
CA THR A 25 14.86 -3.39 -0.51
C THR A 25 13.61 -2.85 0.19
N ALA A 26 13.06 -3.56 1.17
CA ALA A 26 11.89 -3.08 1.90
C ALA A 26 12.19 -1.81 2.71
N LEU A 27 13.34 -1.75 3.40
CA LEU A 27 13.79 -0.54 4.11
C LEU A 27 14.02 0.64 3.17
N MET A 28 14.57 0.40 1.98
CA MET A 28 14.76 1.42 0.96
C MET A 28 13.42 1.97 0.44
N ILE A 29 12.42 1.09 0.20
CA ILE A 29 11.07 1.52 -0.20
C ILE A 29 10.42 2.35 0.92
N ILE A 30 10.57 1.94 2.18
CA ILE A 30 10.06 2.71 3.32
C ILE A 30 10.74 4.08 3.39
N ALA A 31 12.07 4.13 3.31
CA ALA A 31 12.82 5.38 3.37
C ALA A 31 12.43 6.32 2.24
N LEU A 32 12.38 5.82 1.01
CA LEU A 32 11.95 6.61 -0.15
C LEU A 32 10.51 7.08 0.00
N GLY A 33 9.60 6.20 0.42
CA GLY A 33 8.19 6.56 0.64
C GLY A 33 8.04 7.65 1.71
N VAL A 34 8.76 7.55 2.82
CA VAL A 34 8.73 8.57 3.88
C VAL A 34 9.37 9.88 3.41
N MET A 35 10.52 9.84 2.72
CA MET A 35 11.18 11.04 2.20
C MET A 35 10.30 11.77 1.19
N THR A 36 9.74 11.06 0.22
CA THR A 36 8.82 11.65 -0.76
C THR A 36 7.54 12.17 -0.09
N PHE A 37 7.03 11.48 0.94
CA PHE A 37 5.88 12.00 1.71
C PHE A 37 6.20 13.34 2.37
N VAL A 38 7.39 13.46 3.00
CA VAL A 38 7.82 14.69 3.67
C VAL A 38 8.02 15.82 2.66
N GLU A 39 8.68 15.54 1.52
CA GLU A 39 8.88 16.52 0.44
C GLU A 39 7.55 17.02 -0.11
N VAL A 40 6.61 16.11 -0.42
CA VAL A 40 5.28 16.49 -0.90
C VAL A 40 4.47 17.26 0.15
N ALA A 41 4.66 16.94 1.43
CA ALA A 41 4.01 17.65 2.54
C ALA A 41 4.55 19.08 2.74
N ASP A 42 5.82 19.31 2.38
CA ASP A 42 6.43 20.64 2.38
C ASP A 42 5.94 21.44 1.16
N ASP A 43 6.11 20.87 -0.04
CA ASP A 43 5.76 21.46 -1.33
C ASP A 43 4.28 21.88 -1.41
N MET A 44 3.36 21.14 -0.80
CA MET A 44 1.93 21.47 -0.85
C MET A 44 1.58 22.82 -0.19
N THR A 45 2.45 23.31 0.68
CA THR A 45 2.32 24.64 1.30
C THR A 45 2.99 25.74 0.49
N GLU A 46 3.91 25.36 -0.40
CA GLU A 46 4.62 26.26 -1.28
C GLU A 46 3.81 26.66 -2.51
N ALA A 47 4.13 27.82 -3.08
CA ALA A 47 3.44 28.34 -4.26
C ALA A 47 3.60 27.42 -5.48
N ASP A 48 4.78 26.83 -5.67
CA ASP A 48 5.07 25.97 -6.81
C ASP A 48 4.31 24.64 -6.72
N GLY A 49 4.20 24.04 -5.53
CA GLY A 49 3.42 22.83 -5.31
C GLY A 49 1.91 23.06 -5.47
N GLN A 50 1.39 24.19 -4.99
CA GLN A 50 0.00 24.58 -5.25
C GLN A 50 -0.26 24.81 -6.75
N MET A 51 0.69 25.42 -7.45
CA MET A 51 0.61 25.62 -8.90
C MET A 51 0.57 24.28 -9.64
N PHE A 52 1.41 23.31 -9.26
CA PHE A 52 1.38 21.96 -9.82
C PHE A 52 -0.01 21.31 -9.67
N ASP A 53 -0.57 21.35 -8.46
CA ASP A 53 -1.87 20.76 -8.17
C ASP A 53 -3.00 21.42 -8.99
N LEU A 54 -2.99 22.74 -9.12
CA LEU A 54 -3.94 23.48 -9.95
C LEU A 54 -3.79 23.17 -11.44
N GLN A 55 -2.56 23.06 -11.95
CA GLN A 55 -2.30 22.68 -13.34
C GLN A 55 -2.84 21.29 -13.65
N VAL A 56 -2.62 20.32 -12.76
CA VAL A 56 -3.16 18.97 -12.92
C VAL A 56 -4.68 18.97 -12.87
N LEU A 57 -5.28 19.69 -11.92
CA LEU A 57 -6.73 19.80 -11.81
C LEU A 57 -7.37 20.40 -13.07
N HIS A 58 -6.86 21.54 -13.55
CA HIS A 58 -7.38 22.19 -14.76
C HIS A 58 -7.11 21.39 -16.04
N TRP A 59 -6.03 20.60 -16.08
CA TRP A 59 -5.81 19.71 -17.20
C TRP A 59 -6.83 18.57 -17.24
N LEU A 60 -7.21 18.02 -16.09
CA LEU A 60 -8.22 16.95 -15.98
C LEU A 60 -9.65 17.48 -16.11
N GLN A 61 -9.94 18.65 -15.56
CA GLN A 61 -11.25 19.29 -15.55
C GLN A 61 -11.12 20.74 -16.05
N PRO A 62 -11.06 20.96 -17.38
CA PRO A 62 -10.92 22.30 -17.93
C PRO A 62 -12.14 23.18 -17.62
N VAL A 63 -13.31 22.56 -17.44
CA VAL A 63 -14.53 23.18 -16.93
C VAL A 63 -14.86 22.48 -15.61
N ALA A 64 -15.18 23.27 -14.58
CA ALA A 64 -15.44 22.74 -13.25
C ALA A 64 -16.61 21.74 -13.28
N GLY A 65 -16.39 20.53 -12.77
CA GLY A 65 -17.39 19.47 -12.73
C GLY A 65 -17.54 18.68 -14.04
N GLU A 66 -16.79 19.05 -15.08
CA GLU A 66 -16.78 18.38 -16.37
C GLU A 66 -15.40 17.78 -16.67
N PRO A 67 -15.12 16.56 -16.19
CA PRO A 67 -13.84 15.93 -16.44
C PRO A 67 -13.65 15.56 -17.91
N ARG A 68 -12.40 15.66 -18.37
CA ARG A 68 -12.00 15.35 -19.74
C ARG A 68 -12.33 13.89 -20.08
N GLY A 69 -13.11 13.71 -21.13
CA GLY A 69 -13.36 12.41 -21.73
C GLY A 69 -14.83 12.14 -21.99
N PRO A 70 -15.16 10.95 -22.51
CA PRO A 70 -16.54 10.53 -22.69
C PRO A 70 -17.21 10.22 -21.34
N TRP A 71 -18.55 10.30 -21.30
CA TRP A 71 -19.35 10.07 -20.09
C TRP A 71 -19.05 8.74 -19.37
N TRP A 72 -18.82 7.65 -20.12
CA TRP A 72 -18.51 6.34 -19.54
C TRP A 72 -17.19 6.31 -18.76
N LEU A 73 -16.25 7.21 -19.06
CA LEU A 73 -14.97 7.29 -18.34
C LEU A 73 -15.19 7.84 -16.92
N HIS A 74 -16.14 8.76 -16.77
CA HIS A 74 -16.56 9.28 -15.48
C HIS A 74 -17.18 8.20 -14.60
N GLU A 75 -18.14 7.44 -15.15
CA GLU A 75 -18.77 6.32 -14.45
C GLU A 75 -17.75 5.24 -14.09
N ALA A 76 -16.88 4.85 -15.03
CA ALA A 76 -15.82 3.89 -14.78
C ALA A 76 -14.86 4.37 -13.68
N ALA A 77 -14.56 5.67 -13.63
CA ALA A 77 -13.73 6.24 -12.58
C ALA A 77 -14.42 6.20 -11.21
N ALA A 78 -15.73 6.46 -11.15
CA ALA A 78 -16.56 6.37 -9.95
C ALA A 78 -16.62 4.92 -9.41
N ASP A 79 -16.84 3.96 -10.30
CA ASP A 79 -16.85 2.53 -9.94
C ASP A 79 -15.47 2.09 -9.46
N LEU A 80 -14.41 2.50 -10.15
CA LEU A 80 -13.05 2.11 -9.80
C LEU A 80 -12.60 2.74 -8.48
N THR A 81 -12.94 4.01 -8.19
CA THR A 81 -12.64 4.61 -6.88
C THR A 81 -13.38 3.91 -5.75
N SER A 82 -14.56 3.33 -6.00
CA SER A 82 -15.34 2.65 -4.96
C SER A 82 -14.58 1.47 -4.34
N LEU A 83 -13.69 0.83 -5.12
CA LEU A 83 -12.80 -0.23 -4.65
C LEU A 83 -11.83 0.23 -3.56
N GLY A 84 -11.49 1.53 -3.53
CA GLY A 84 -10.69 2.15 -2.46
C GLY A 84 -11.51 2.67 -1.30
N GLY A 85 -12.85 2.57 -1.36
CA GLY A 85 -13.76 3.07 -0.34
C GLY A 85 -13.69 2.21 0.93
N ILE A 86 -13.79 2.87 2.09
CA ILE A 86 -13.64 2.18 3.38
C ILE A 86 -14.64 1.03 3.56
N SER A 87 -15.87 1.18 3.07
CA SER A 87 -16.91 0.14 3.13
C SER A 87 -16.51 -1.11 2.33
N VAL A 88 -16.03 -0.92 1.09
CA VAL A 88 -15.62 -2.01 0.19
C VAL A 88 -14.35 -2.69 0.73
N LEU A 89 -13.36 -1.91 1.15
CA LEU A 89 -12.14 -2.43 1.76
C LEU A 89 -12.45 -3.21 3.04
N THR A 90 -13.35 -2.70 3.90
CA THR A 90 -13.76 -3.40 5.13
C THR A 90 -14.46 -4.71 4.82
N LEU A 91 -15.37 -4.73 3.85
CA LEU A 91 -16.05 -5.94 3.42
C LEU A 91 -15.05 -7.01 2.96
N PHE A 92 -14.15 -6.67 2.02
CA PHE A 92 -13.14 -7.61 1.55
C PHE A 92 -12.14 -8.00 2.64
N ALA A 93 -11.83 -7.10 3.56
CA ALA A 93 -10.99 -7.40 4.72
C ALA A 93 -11.61 -8.43 5.65
N VAL A 94 -12.91 -8.31 5.95
CA VAL A 94 -13.63 -9.28 6.79
C VAL A 94 -13.67 -10.65 6.11
N ILE A 95 -13.88 -10.69 4.79
CA ILE A 95 -13.86 -11.93 4.01
C ILE A 95 -12.47 -12.57 4.07
N ALA A 96 -11.41 -11.79 3.77
CA ALA A 96 -10.03 -12.27 3.81
C ALA A 96 -9.63 -12.72 5.23
N PHE A 97 -9.99 -11.95 6.26
CA PHE A 97 -9.74 -12.27 7.66
C PHE A 97 -10.40 -13.60 8.05
N SER A 98 -11.68 -13.77 7.73
CA SER A 98 -12.43 -15.01 8.00
C SER A 98 -11.79 -16.21 7.31
N PHE A 99 -11.42 -16.05 6.04
CA PHE A 99 -10.71 -17.09 5.28
C PHE A 99 -9.37 -17.47 5.93
N LEU A 100 -8.59 -16.50 6.40
CA LEU A 100 -7.30 -16.75 7.07
C LEU A 100 -7.46 -17.47 8.40
N LEU A 101 -8.51 -17.16 9.16
CA LEU A 101 -8.82 -17.88 10.39
C LEU A 101 -9.17 -19.34 10.12
N ILE A 102 -9.97 -19.63 9.08
CA ILE A 102 -10.28 -20.99 8.63
C ILE A 102 -8.99 -21.74 8.27
N GLN A 103 -8.07 -21.08 7.57
CA GLN A 103 -6.76 -21.62 7.20
C GLN A 103 -5.74 -21.64 8.36
N ARG A 104 -6.15 -21.27 9.58
CA ARG A 104 -5.32 -21.16 10.79
C ARG A 104 -4.09 -20.25 10.65
N LYS A 105 -4.11 -19.31 9.70
CA LYS A 105 -3.04 -18.34 9.45
C LYS A 105 -3.17 -17.10 10.34
N ARG A 106 -3.13 -17.31 11.66
CA ARG A 106 -3.40 -16.26 12.68
C ARG A 106 -2.51 -15.01 12.54
N LEU A 107 -1.21 -15.19 12.25
CA LEU A 107 -0.29 -14.07 12.06
C LEU A 107 -0.69 -13.21 10.85
N SER A 108 -1.02 -13.83 9.72
CA SER A 108 -1.48 -13.12 8.52
C SER A 108 -2.81 -12.39 8.76
N ALA A 109 -3.73 -13.00 9.49
CA ALA A 109 -5.00 -12.37 9.87
C ALA A 109 -4.78 -11.15 10.77
N LEU A 110 -3.89 -11.26 11.76
CA LEU A 110 -3.52 -10.16 12.64
C LEU A 110 -2.86 -9.00 11.86
N LEU A 111 -1.92 -9.31 10.97
CA LEU A 111 -1.25 -8.30 10.15
C LEU A 111 -2.21 -7.57 9.21
N LEU A 112 -3.22 -8.26 8.66
CA LEU A 112 -4.26 -7.63 7.86
C LEU A 112 -5.05 -6.60 8.68
N VAL A 113 -5.46 -6.97 9.90
CA VAL A 113 -6.20 -6.09 10.81
C VAL A 113 -5.35 -4.91 11.25
N ILE A 114 -4.11 -5.15 11.70
CA ILE A 114 -3.16 -4.08 12.06
C ILE A 114 -2.90 -3.17 10.86
N GLY A 115 -2.79 -3.74 9.67
CA GLY A 115 -2.55 -2.98 8.45
C GLY A 115 -3.67 -2.00 8.16
N LEU A 116 -4.91 -2.47 8.15
CA LEU A 116 -6.07 -1.62 7.87
C LEU A 116 -6.37 -0.63 8.99
N ILE A 117 -6.46 -1.09 10.24
CA ILE A 117 -6.75 -0.20 11.38
C ILE A 117 -5.62 0.81 11.52
N GLY A 118 -4.36 0.38 11.47
CA GLY A 118 -3.22 1.27 11.52
C GLY A 118 -3.17 2.24 10.34
N GLY A 119 -3.55 1.81 9.13
CA GLY A 119 -3.67 2.69 7.96
C GLY A 119 -4.77 3.74 8.12
N VAL A 120 -5.91 3.39 8.73
CA VAL A 120 -6.99 4.33 9.05
C VAL A 120 -6.52 5.33 10.09
N CYS A 121 -5.92 4.86 11.19
CA CYS A 121 -5.36 5.74 12.23
C CYS A 121 -4.28 6.68 11.66
N LEU A 122 -3.41 6.18 10.78
CA LEU A 122 -2.40 6.98 10.10
C LEU A 122 -3.04 8.04 9.21
N SER A 123 -4.01 7.67 8.38
CA SER A 123 -4.74 8.59 7.51
C SER A 123 -5.43 9.70 8.31
N GLU A 124 -6.21 9.34 9.32
CA GLU A 124 -6.96 10.32 10.12
C GLU A 124 -6.06 11.17 11.01
N GLY A 125 -4.98 10.59 11.56
CA GLY A 125 -3.98 11.34 12.32
C GLY A 125 -3.23 12.37 11.48
N LEU A 126 -2.83 12.01 10.25
CA LEU A 126 -2.20 12.95 9.32
C LEU A 126 -3.16 14.04 8.86
N LYS A 127 -4.43 13.70 8.61
CA LYS A 127 -5.47 14.68 8.28
C LYS A 127 -5.68 15.72 9.38
N ALA A 128 -5.72 15.27 10.63
CA ALA A 128 -5.82 16.16 11.79
C ALA A 128 -4.56 17.00 12.01
N LEU A 129 -3.40 16.57 11.48
CA LEU A 129 -2.15 17.31 11.60
C LEU A 129 -2.01 18.41 10.54
N PHE A 130 -2.40 18.11 9.29
CA PHE A 130 -2.20 19.03 8.16
C PHE A 130 -3.40 19.90 7.83
N GLU A 131 -4.63 19.45 8.15
CA GLU A 131 -5.88 20.20 7.97
C GLU A 131 -6.07 20.85 6.58
N ARG A 132 -5.47 20.24 5.54
CA ARG A 132 -5.46 20.79 4.19
C ARG A 132 -6.84 20.86 3.56
N GLU A 133 -7.16 22.01 2.96
CA GLU A 133 -8.36 22.22 2.16
C GLU A 133 -8.38 21.38 0.88
N ARG A 134 -9.58 20.94 0.48
CA ARG A 134 -9.83 20.16 -0.75
C ARG A 134 -9.88 21.05 -1.99
N PRO A 135 -9.83 20.46 -3.20
CA PRO A 135 -10.22 21.18 -4.42
C PRO A 135 -11.61 21.83 -4.29
N PRO A 136 -11.89 22.93 -4.99
CA PRO A 136 -13.17 23.63 -4.86
C PRO A 136 -14.37 22.72 -5.16
N ILE A 137 -15.48 22.88 -4.43
CA ILE A 137 -16.67 22.01 -4.52
C ILE A 137 -17.19 21.89 -5.96
N ALA A 138 -17.06 22.95 -6.77
CA ALA A 138 -17.45 22.94 -8.18
C ALA A 138 -16.75 21.85 -9.02
N TYR A 139 -15.58 21.36 -8.60
CA TYR A 139 -14.83 20.29 -9.25
C TYR A 139 -15.10 18.91 -8.65
N GLN A 140 -15.72 18.84 -7.46
CA GLN A 140 -15.89 17.59 -6.73
C GLN A 140 -17.09 16.81 -7.26
N ALA A 141 -16.83 15.63 -7.84
CA ALA A 141 -17.89 14.70 -8.22
C ALA A 141 -18.45 13.89 -7.03
N VAL A 142 -17.77 13.92 -5.87
CA VAL A 142 -18.14 13.16 -4.66
C VAL A 142 -17.96 14.05 -3.44
N GLU A 143 -19.05 14.30 -2.71
CA GLU A 143 -18.99 15.08 -1.47
C GLU A 143 -18.18 14.38 -0.39
N THR A 144 -17.26 15.11 0.22
CA THR A 144 -16.40 14.62 1.31
C THR A 144 -16.08 15.75 2.28
N LEU A 145 -16.43 15.57 3.56
CA LEU A 145 -16.35 16.63 4.59
C LEU A 145 -15.03 16.66 5.38
N ASN A 146 -14.12 15.70 5.14
CA ASN A 146 -12.88 15.57 5.91
C ASN A 146 -11.70 16.23 5.18
N ALA A 147 -10.59 16.50 5.89
CA ALA A 147 -9.38 17.09 5.31
C ALA A 147 -8.86 16.31 4.07
N SER A 148 -8.14 17.01 3.19
CA SER A 148 -7.69 16.48 1.91
C SER A 148 -6.42 15.62 2.02
N PHE A 149 -5.46 16.06 2.84
CA PHE A 149 -4.12 15.48 2.87
C PHE A 149 -3.92 14.49 4.03
N PRO A 150 -3.37 13.29 3.78
CA PRO A 150 -3.22 12.63 2.49
C PRO A 150 -4.53 11.99 2.01
N SER A 151 -4.56 11.54 0.75
CA SER A 151 -5.70 10.80 0.20
C SER A 151 -5.88 9.45 0.91
N GLY A 152 -6.94 9.32 1.70
CA GLY A 152 -7.27 8.08 2.41
C GLY A 152 -7.58 6.91 1.48
N HIS A 153 -8.19 7.16 0.31
CA HIS A 153 -8.44 6.12 -0.69
C HIS A 153 -7.11 5.59 -1.26
N ALA A 154 -6.16 6.47 -1.60
CA ALA A 154 -4.85 6.06 -2.10
C ALA A 154 -4.06 5.29 -1.02
N LEU A 155 -4.03 5.78 0.21
CA LEU A 155 -3.34 5.14 1.33
C LEU A 155 -3.93 3.77 1.65
N LEU A 156 -5.23 3.70 1.95
CA LEU A 156 -5.86 2.45 2.41
C LEU A 156 -5.90 1.39 1.31
N SER A 157 -6.16 1.77 0.05
CA SER A 157 -6.10 0.82 -1.06
C SER A 157 -4.69 0.27 -1.25
N THR A 158 -3.66 1.11 -1.19
CA THR A 158 -2.26 0.67 -1.28
C THR A 158 -1.93 -0.32 -0.18
N VAL A 159 -2.27 -0.01 1.08
CA VAL A 159 -2.05 -0.91 2.21
C VAL A 159 -2.78 -2.23 2.01
N PHE A 160 -4.06 -2.19 1.65
CA PHE A 160 -4.89 -3.37 1.51
C PHE A 160 -4.45 -4.28 0.37
N TYR A 161 -4.35 -3.76 -0.86
CA TYR A 161 -4.06 -4.56 -2.04
C TYR A 161 -2.64 -5.10 -2.03
N LEU A 162 -1.65 -4.34 -1.56
CA LEU A 162 -0.28 -4.86 -1.44
C LEU A 162 -0.17 -5.94 -0.37
N THR A 163 -0.83 -5.76 0.77
CA THR A 163 -0.86 -6.77 1.84
C THR A 163 -1.50 -8.07 1.34
N LEU A 164 -2.67 -7.95 0.69
CA LEU A 164 -3.36 -9.11 0.11
C LEU A 164 -2.52 -9.78 -0.99
N GLY A 165 -1.88 -8.99 -1.86
CA GLY A 165 -1.01 -9.47 -2.92
C GLY A 165 0.17 -10.28 -2.38
N VAL A 166 0.88 -9.75 -1.37
CA VAL A 166 1.95 -10.47 -0.66
C VAL A 166 1.43 -11.79 -0.11
N MET A 167 0.28 -11.79 0.55
CA MET A 167 -0.29 -13.00 1.16
C MET A 167 -0.58 -14.08 0.12
N LEU A 168 -1.15 -13.69 -1.02
CA LEU A 168 -1.39 -14.58 -2.15
C LEU A 168 -0.07 -15.12 -2.74
N THR A 169 0.98 -14.29 -2.86
CA THR A 169 2.29 -14.76 -3.34
C THR A 169 2.97 -15.77 -2.40
N ARG A 170 2.57 -15.82 -1.13
CA ARG A 170 3.05 -16.82 -0.16
C ARG A 170 2.29 -18.13 -0.28
N ALA A 171 1.01 -18.09 -0.66
CA ALA A 171 0.19 -19.28 -0.88
C ALA A 171 0.60 -20.04 -2.15
N PHE A 172 1.07 -19.34 -3.19
CA PHE A 172 1.38 -19.94 -4.48
C PHE A 172 2.87 -19.74 -4.88
N PRO A 173 3.65 -20.82 -5.10
CA PRO A 173 5.11 -20.71 -5.30
C PRO A 173 5.52 -20.23 -6.70
N GLN A 174 4.61 -20.23 -7.67
CA GLN A 174 4.90 -19.98 -9.08
C GLN A 174 5.29 -18.51 -9.35
N LYS A 175 6.49 -18.27 -9.91
CA LYS A 175 7.01 -16.90 -10.15
C LYS A 175 6.09 -16.02 -10.99
N ARG A 176 5.50 -16.58 -12.07
CA ARG A 176 4.57 -15.85 -12.96
C ARG A 176 3.32 -15.39 -12.21
N PHE A 177 2.76 -16.24 -11.36
CA PHE A 177 1.62 -15.90 -10.53
C PHE A 177 1.96 -14.77 -9.54
N LYS A 178 3.14 -14.83 -8.91
CA LYS A 178 3.59 -13.75 -8.00
C LYS A 178 3.71 -12.41 -8.72
N ALA A 179 4.31 -12.39 -9.91
CA ALA A 179 4.45 -11.18 -10.71
C ALA A 179 3.08 -10.63 -11.13
N PHE A 180 2.17 -11.51 -11.58
CA PHE A 180 0.81 -11.12 -11.94
C PHE A 180 0.05 -10.52 -10.75
N VAL A 181 0.03 -11.20 -9.59
CA VAL A 181 -0.71 -10.74 -8.41
C VAL A 181 -0.17 -9.42 -7.87
N LEU A 182 1.16 -9.28 -7.74
CA LEU A 182 1.75 -8.03 -7.26
C LEU A 182 1.57 -6.91 -8.27
N GLY A 183 1.73 -7.19 -9.57
CA GLY A 183 1.46 -6.24 -10.64
C GLY A 183 0.02 -5.73 -10.59
N SER A 184 -0.96 -6.64 -10.49
CA SER A 184 -2.37 -6.28 -10.36
C SER A 184 -2.67 -5.47 -9.10
N ALA A 185 -2.09 -5.83 -7.96
CA ALA A 185 -2.26 -5.09 -6.72
C ALA A 185 -1.75 -3.64 -6.81
N ILE A 186 -0.55 -3.46 -7.39
CA ILE A 186 0.04 -2.14 -7.63
C ILE A 186 -0.83 -1.34 -8.61
N THR A 187 -1.21 -1.95 -9.74
CA THR A 187 -2.04 -1.31 -10.76
C THR A 187 -3.37 -0.85 -10.18
N ILE A 188 -4.07 -1.68 -9.39
CA ILE A 188 -5.34 -1.31 -8.76
C ILE A 188 -5.15 -0.12 -7.80
N ALA A 189 -4.12 -0.15 -6.94
CA ALA A 189 -3.85 0.95 -6.00
C ALA A 189 -3.53 2.27 -6.73
N LEU A 190 -2.74 2.22 -7.81
CA LEU A 190 -2.45 3.39 -8.65
C LEU A 190 -3.70 3.90 -9.37
N LEU A 191 -4.51 3.01 -9.95
CA LEU A 191 -5.73 3.44 -10.63
C LEU A 191 -6.73 4.08 -9.66
N ILE A 192 -6.90 3.53 -8.45
CA ILE A 192 -7.76 4.11 -7.41
C ILE A 192 -7.29 5.51 -7.02
N GLY A 193 -5.98 5.74 -6.88
CA GLY A 193 -5.47 7.08 -6.58
C GLY A 193 -5.70 8.05 -7.74
N LEU A 194 -5.44 7.64 -8.97
CA LEU A 194 -5.65 8.45 -10.17
C LEU A 194 -7.11 8.86 -10.33
N THR A 195 -8.06 7.96 -10.04
CA THR A 195 -9.48 8.28 -10.11
C THR A 195 -9.88 9.36 -9.10
N ARG A 196 -9.20 9.48 -7.94
CA ARG A 196 -9.45 10.59 -6.99
C ARG A 196 -9.07 11.96 -7.54
N VAL A 197 -7.98 12.04 -8.29
CA VAL A 197 -7.56 13.29 -8.94
C VAL A 197 -8.49 13.61 -10.11
N TYR A 198 -8.82 12.60 -10.93
CA TYR A 198 -9.73 12.74 -12.07
C TYR A 198 -11.12 13.23 -11.66
N LEU A 199 -11.67 12.69 -10.57
CA LEU A 199 -12.97 13.09 -10.01
C LEU A 199 -12.92 14.40 -9.20
N GLY A 200 -11.77 15.08 -9.16
CA GLY A 200 -11.58 16.35 -8.44
C GLY A 200 -11.71 16.22 -6.92
N ALA A 201 -11.61 15.01 -6.38
CA ALA A 201 -11.86 14.76 -4.95
C ALA A 201 -10.63 15.01 -4.06
N HIS A 202 -9.44 15.01 -4.66
CA HIS A 202 -8.15 15.25 -4.00
C HIS A 202 -7.19 15.94 -4.97
N TRP A 203 -6.23 16.66 -4.42
CA TRP A 203 -5.09 17.19 -5.17
C TRP A 203 -4.15 16.05 -5.60
N ALA A 204 -3.31 16.30 -6.61
CA ALA A 204 -2.39 15.28 -7.11
C ALA A 204 -1.35 14.91 -6.05
N SER A 205 -0.83 15.92 -5.34
CA SER A 205 0.06 15.76 -4.18
C SER A 205 -0.55 14.92 -3.05
N ASP A 206 -1.84 15.09 -2.73
CA ASP A 206 -2.53 14.27 -1.70
C ASP A 206 -2.49 12.78 -2.03
N VAL A 207 -2.62 12.45 -3.32
CA VAL A 207 -2.62 11.07 -3.83
C VAL A 207 -1.21 10.49 -3.82
N ILE A 208 -0.20 11.26 -4.26
CA ILE A 208 1.21 10.85 -4.21
C ILE A 208 1.60 10.56 -2.76
N ALA A 209 1.30 11.48 -1.84
CA ALA A 209 1.55 11.30 -0.41
C ALA A 209 0.81 10.06 0.14
N GLY A 210 -0.45 9.85 -0.27
CA GLY A 210 -1.22 8.66 0.10
C GLY A 210 -0.58 7.35 -0.34
N TRP A 211 -0.11 7.25 -1.60
CA TRP A 211 0.61 6.07 -2.09
C TRP A 211 1.92 5.84 -1.35
N CYS A 212 2.70 6.90 -1.11
CA CYS A 212 3.97 6.84 -0.41
C CYS A 212 3.80 6.35 1.04
N ALA A 213 2.88 6.96 1.80
CA ALA A 213 2.57 6.55 3.17
C ALA A 213 2.01 5.12 3.22
N GLY A 214 1.12 4.77 2.28
CA GLY A 214 0.53 3.43 2.21
C GLY A 214 1.56 2.35 1.87
N ALA A 215 2.47 2.62 0.92
CA ALA A 215 3.53 1.69 0.54
C ALA A 215 4.55 1.52 1.68
N ALA A 216 4.95 2.60 2.34
CA ALA A 216 5.83 2.54 3.51
C ALA A 216 5.19 1.70 4.64
N TRP A 217 3.91 1.92 4.94
CA TRP A 217 3.19 1.14 5.94
C TRP A 217 3.09 -0.34 5.56
N ALA A 218 2.72 -0.66 4.32
CA ALA A 218 2.64 -2.04 3.83
C ALA A 218 3.99 -2.75 3.90
N MET A 219 5.08 -2.07 3.53
CA MET A 219 6.44 -2.63 3.63
C MET A 219 6.91 -2.80 5.07
N ALA A 220 6.53 -1.90 5.98
CA ALA A 220 6.81 -2.04 7.40
C ALA A 220 6.13 -3.30 7.99
N LEU A 221 4.85 -3.52 7.66
CA LEU A 221 4.13 -4.74 8.05
C LEU A 221 4.79 -6.00 7.46
N TRP A 222 5.22 -5.92 6.19
CA TRP A 222 5.92 -7.02 5.54
C TRP A 222 7.24 -7.35 6.26
N LEU A 223 8.03 -6.34 6.67
CA LEU A 223 9.25 -6.52 7.44
C LEU A 223 8.98 -7.16 8.81
N VAL A 224 7.92 -6.73 9.51
CA VAL A 224 7.51 -7.34 10.78
C VAL A 224 7.14 -8.81 10.57
N ALA A 225 6.32 -9.11 9.57
CA ALA A 225 5.93 -10.48 9.22
C ALA A 225 7.16 -11.35 8.93
N TYR A 226 8.08 -10.79 8.14
CA TYR A 226 9.32 -11.44 7.74
C TYR A 226 10.24 -11.73 8.94
N ALA A 227 10.39 -10.77 9.86
CA ALA A 227 11.18 -10.94 11.07
C ALA A 227 10.59 -12.00 12.02
N VAL A 228 9.26 -12.03 12.18
CA VAL A 228 8.56 -13.02 13.02
C VAL A 228 8.75 -14.43 12.46
N GLU A 229 8.55 -14.63 11.16
CA GLU A 229 8.74 -15.94 10.50
C GLU A 229 10.18 -16.45 10.63
N ARG A 230 11.18 -15.55 10.50
CA ARG A 230 12.59 -15.89 10.68
C ARG A 230 12.88 -16.33 12.11
N ARG A 231 12.34 -15.63 13.12
CA ARG A 231 12.49 -16.01 14.54
C ARG A 231 11.86 -17.37 14.83
N GLN A 232 10.64 -17.62 14.33
CA GLN A 232 9.96 -18.90 14.49
C GLN A 232 10.74 -20.05 13.86
N SER A 233 11.29 -19.85 12.66
CA SER A 233 12.11 -20.86 11.96
C SER A 233 13.40 -21.18 12.72
N ALA A 234 14.06 -20.16 13.30
CA ALA A 234 15.27 -20.35 14.10
C ALA A 234 14.98 -21.07 15.43
N ALA A 235 13.86 -20.78 16.08
CA ALA A 235 13.44 -21.45 17.31
C ALA A 235 13.14 -22.94 17.08
N HIS A 236 12.44 -23.28 16.00
CA HIS A 236 12.16 -24.68 15.66
C HIS A 236 13.44 -25.49 15.37
N ALA A 237 14.43 -24.88 14.72
CA ALA A 237 15.71 -25.54 14.46
C ALA A 237 16.47 -25.87 15.77
N ARG A 238 16.49 -24.94 16.73
CA ARG A 238 17.16 -25.16 18.04
C ARG A 238 16.55 -26.31 18.84
N LEU A 239 15.22 -26.41 18.84
CA LEU A 239 14.51 -27.50 19.54
C LEU A 239 14.79 -28.88 18.93
N GLN A 240 15.07 -28.95 17.62
CA GLN A 240 15.44 -30.21 16.95
C GLN A 240 16.87 -30.65 17.30
N ASP A 241 17.80 -29.71 17.44
CA ASP A 241 19.19 -29.99 17.84
C ASP A 241 19.28 -30.43 19.33
N GLU A 242 18.47 -29.84 20.22
CA GLU A 242 18.42 -30.23 21.64
C GLU A 242 17.74 -31.59 21.88
N GLY A 243 16.77 -31.98 21.04
CA GLY A 243 16.07 -33.27 21.15
C GLY A 243 16.80 -34.47 20.53
N THR A 244 17.96 -34.26 19.90
CA THR A 244 18.78 -35.30 19.26
C THR A 244 20.12 -35.54 19.96
N SER A 245 20.35 -34.87 21.09
CA SER A 245 21.52 -35.06 21.99
C SER A 245 21.13 -35.86 23.23
#